data_AF-A0A6I6DCC2-F1
#
_entry.id   AF-A0A6I6DCC2-F1
#
_cell.length_a   1.000
_cell.length_b   1.000
_cell.length_c   1.000
_cell.angle_alpha   90.00
_cell.angle_beta   90.00
_cell.angle_gamma   90.00
#
_symmetry.space_group_name_H-M   'P 1'
#
loop_
_entity.id
_entity.type
_entity.pdbx_description
1 polymer ?
#
loop_
_entity_poly.entity_id
_entity_poly.type
_entity_poly.pdbx_seq_one_letter_code
_entity_poly.pdbx_strand_id
1 'polypeptide(L)'
;MKKFLMVLIVMFLAFGALACDDPTTQTLNETNGSEVVDTEETNDETNYDKVSTYMKEECIEAFSPYYELLDFKITDYQEEVVNGHVEAVFFYKLIVKNYDKDPDTVGYIKEAKERGDKNYQQLYDEYLQPREMNFHLKAIICENDSITLYSNIDPKGIEWEETKMTDFILEDR
;
A
#
# COMPACT_ATOMS: atom_id res chain seq x y z
N MET A 1 -5.98 -37.84 -40.62
CA MET A 1 -5.38 -37.66 -39.28
C MET A 1 -4.43 -36.47 -39.33
N LYS A 2 -4.78 -35.33 -38.70
CA LYS A 2 -3.87 -34.17 -38.56
C LYS A 2 -3.12 -34.30 -37.23
N LYS A 3 -1.79 -34.15 -37.25
CA LYS A 3 -0.96 -34.09 -36.05
C LYS A 3 -0.97 -32.66 -35.52
N PHE A 4 -1.30 -32.47 -34.24
CA PHE A 4 -1.09 -31.19 -33.58
C PHE A 4 0.37 -31.11 -33.11
N LEU A 5 1.05 -30.02 -33.46
CA LEU A 5 2.38 -29.69 -32.97
C LEU A 5 2.21 -28.82 -31.73
N MET A 6 2.50 -29.37 -30.56
CA MET A 6 2.46 -28.64 -29.29
C MET A 6 3.78 -27.90 -29.13
N VAL A 7 3.76 -26.56 -29.27
CA VAL A 7 4.94 -25.71 -29.05
C VAL A 7 4.97 -25.33 -27.57
N LEU A 8 5.97 -25.85 -26.86
CA LEU A 8 6.24 -25.50 -25.47
C LEU A 8 7.07 -24.20 -25.44
N ILE A 9 6.44 -23.08 -25.09
CA ILE A 9 7.16 -21.82 -24.84
C ILE A 9 7.59 -21.81 -23.37
N VAL A 10 8.88 -22.00 -23.13
CA VAL A 10 9.49 -21.80 -21.81
C VAL A 10 9.80 -20.31 -21.66
N MET A 11 8.96 -19.59 -20.92
CA MET A 11 9.34 -18.27 -20.42
C MET A 11 10.31 -18.45 -19.25
N PHE A 12 11.52 -17.93 -19.41
CA PHE A 12 12.42 -17.70 -18.28
C PHE A 12 11.87 -16.53 -17.46
N LEU A 13 11.26 -16.82 -16.32
CA LEU A 13 11.06 -15.82 -15.28
C LEU A 13 12.44 -15.56 -14.63
N ALA A 14 13.01 -14.41 -14.95
CA ALA A 14 14.16 -13.89 -14.22
C ALA A 14 13.66 -13.36 -12.88
N PHE A 15 13.57 -14.22 -11.87
CA PHE A 15 13.32 -13.81 -10.50
C PHE A 15 14.48 -12.94 -10.01
N GLY A 16 14.17 -11.68 -9.73
CA GLY A 16 15.13 -10.65 -9.34
C GLY A 16 14.51 -9.68 -8.33
N ALA A 17 14.02 -10.21 -7.21
CA ALA A 17 13.68 -9.43 -6.02
C ALA A 17 14.12 -10.23 -4.78
N LEU A 18 15.09 -9.70 -4.06
CA LEU A 18 15.60 -10.20 -2.78
C LEU A 18 15.04 -9.25 -1.71
N ALA A 19 13.94 -9.62 -1.06
CA ALA A 19 13.27 -8.77 -0.06
C ALA A 19 12.39 -9.55 0.96
N CYS A 20 12.91 -10.65 1.50
CA CYS A 20 12.68 -11.07 2.89
C CYS A 20 13.97 -11.82 3.31
N ASP A 21 14.80 -11.20 4.15
CA ASP A 21 16.06 -11.79 4.61
C ASP A 21 15.78 -12.93 5.61
N ASP A 22 16.38 -14.09 5.36
CA ASP A 22 16.07 -15.37 6.02
C ASP A 22 16.96 -15.60 7.28
N PRO A 23 16.41 -15.53 8.52
CA PRO A 23 17.19 -15.68 9.75
C PRO A 23 17.51 -17.15 10.03
N THR A 24 18.76 -17.54 9.74
CA THR A 24 19.27 -18.90 9.92
C THR A 24 19.05 -19.47 11.32
N THR A 25 18.41 -20.64 11.39
CA THR A 25 18.10 -21.40 12.62
C THR A 25 19.34 -21.83 13.42
N GLN A 26 19.32 -21.69 14.75
CA GLN A 26 20.20 -22.44 15.68
C GLN A 26 19.46 -22.92 16.95
N THR A 27 19.91 -24.06 17.48
CA THR A 27 19.35 -24.84 18.61
C THR A 27 20.50 -25.32 19.51
N LEU A 28 20.36 -25.67 20.80
CA LEU A 28 19.23 -25.98 21.70
C LEU A 28 19.52 -25.37 23.10
N ASN A 29 18.52 -25.30 24.01
CA ASN A 29 18.53 -26.03 25.30
C ASN A 29 17.38 -25.65 26.25
N GLU A 30 16.84 -26.65 26.95
CA GLU A 30 15.74 -26.57 27.94
C GLU A 30 16.22 -26.17 29.35
N THR A 31 15.31 -25.67 30.21
CA THR A 31 15.05 -26.23 31.57
C THR A 31 13.76 -25.65 32.19
N ASN A 32 12.89 -26.56 32.65
CA ASN A 32 11.66 -26.46 33.45
C ASN A 32 11.39 -25.22 34.34
N GLY A 33 10.13 -24.76 34.34
CA GLY A 33 9.49 -23.93 35.38
C GLY A 33 7.96 -24.04 35.31
N SER A 34 7.28 -24.24 36.44
CA SER A 34 5.85 -24.65 36.48
C SER A 34 4.86 -23.50 36.31
N GLU A 35 4.08 -23.57 35.23
CA GLU A 35 2.65 -23.24 35.09
C GLU A 35 2.06 -22.17 36.05
N VAL A 36 1.89 -20.95 35.51
CA VAL A 36 0.75 -20.09 35.81
C VAL A 36 -0.02 -19.95 34.50
N VAL A 37 -1.20 -20.57 34.42
CA VAL A 37 -2.13 -20.35 33.30
C VAL A 37 -2.86 -19.04 33.55
N ASP A 38 -2.18 -17.94 33.25
CA ASP A 38 -2.89 -16.79 32.73
C ASP A 38 -3.30 -17.17 31.31
N THR A 39 -4.62 -17.30 31.10
CA THR A 39 -5.16 -17.42 29.74
C THR A 39 -5.01 -16.05 29.09
N GLU A 40 -3.85 -15.81 28.48
CA GLU A 40 -3.72 -14.76 27.49
C GLU A 40 -4.82 -15.00 26.45
N GLU A 41 -5.77 -14.05 26.34
CA GLU A 41 -6.54 -13.91 25.11
C GLU A 41 -5.52 -13.59 24.02
N THR A 42 -5.03 -14.62 23.32
CA THR A 42 -4.39 -14.47 22.03
C THR A 42 -5.44 -13.87 21.12
N ASN A 43 -5.43 -12.54 21.07
CA ASN A 43 -6.25 -11.77 20.16
C ASN A 43 -5.65 -12.04 18.77
N ASP A 44 -6.11 -13.13 18.14
CA ASP A 44 -5.62 -13.64 16.86
C ASP A 44 -5.90 -12.59 15.77
N GLU A 45 -4.96 -11.66 15.64
CA GLU A 45 -5.00 -10.57 14.68
C GLU A 45 -5.01 -11.16 13.26
N THR A 46 -6.05 -10.84 12.49
CA THR A 46 -6.19 -11.41 11.16
C THR A 46 -5.17 -10.80 10.18
N ASN A 47 -4.88 -11.50 9.08
CA ASN A 47 -4.07 -10.94 8.00
C ASN A 47 -4.64 -9.61 7.46
N TYR A 48 -5.98 -9.49 7.46
CA TYR A 48 -6.67 -8.24 7.13
C TYR A 48 -6.34 -7.12 8.13
N ASP A 49 -6.38 -7.40 9.44
CA ASP A 49 -6.07 -6.41 10.48
C ASP A 49 -4.60 -5.96 10.40
N LYS A 50 -3.67 -6.90 10.23
CA LYS A 50 -2.23 -6.62 10.00
C LYS A 50 -2.02 -5.69 8.80
N VAL A 51 -2.59 -6.04 7.64
CA VAL A 51 -2.50 -5.22 6.42
C VAL A 51 -3.19 -3.86 6.61
N SER A 52 -4.34 -3.81 7.29
CA SER A 52 -5.08 -2.57 7.57
C SER A 52 -4.29 -1.60 8.46
N THR A 53 -3.64 -2.13 9.52
CA THR A 53 -2.76 -1.37 10.42
C THR A 53 -1.55 -0.86 9.65
N TYR A 54 -0.80 -1.75 8.99
CA TYR A 54 0.38 -1.40 8.18
C TYR A 54 0.07 -0.32 7.13
N MET A 55 -0.96 -0.51 6.31
CA MET A 55 -1.33 0.44 5.26
C MET A 55 -1.72 1.82 5.81
N LYS A 56 -2.34 1.86 6.99
CA LYS A 56 -2.70 3.10 7.66
C LYS A 56 -1.47 3.84 8.19
N GLU A 57 -0.52 3.13 8.79
CA GLU A 57 0.73 3.70 9.30
C GLU A 57 1.59 4.27 8.16
N GLU A 58 1.84 3.48 7.11
CA GLU A 58 2.56 3.91 5.90
C GLU A 58 1.92 5.14 5.24
N CYS A 59 0.58 5.19 5.15
CA CYS A 59 -0.12 6.35 4.60
C CYS A 59 -0.05 7.58 5.51
N ILE A 60 -0.04 7.40 6.84
CA ILE A 60 0.15 8.51 7.79
C ILE A 60 1.56 9.07 7.66
N GLU A 61 2.59 8.23 7.62
CA GLU A 61 3.98 8.67 7.47
C GLU A 61 4.19 9.41 6.13
N ALA A 62 3.74 8.82 5.02
CA ALA A 62 3.93 9.38 3.69
C ALA A 62 3.14 10.69 3.45
N PHE A 63 1.83 10.71 3.76
CA PHE A 63 0.94 11.77 3.28
C PHE A 63 0.58 12.85 4.31
N SER A 64 0.72 12.60 5.61
CA SER A 64 0.41 13.62 6.63
C SER A 64 1.27 14.91 6.55
N PRO A 65 2.52 14.93 6.02
CA PRO A 65 3.23 16.20 5.81
C PRO A 65 2.55 17.15 4.80
N TYR A 66 1.68 16.62 3.93
CA TYR A 66 1.10 17.33 2.79
C TYR A 66 -0.41 17.56 2.93
N TYR A 67 -1.12 16.64 3.60
CA TYR A 67 -2.57 16.59 3.62
C TYR A 67 -3.15 16.24 5.00
N GLU A 68 -4.37 16.71 5.25
CA GLU A 68 -5.20 16.17 6.31
C GLU A 68 -5.84 14.86 5.82
N LEU A 69 -5.54 13.75 6.51
CA LEU A 69 -6.03 12.41 6.16
C LEU A 69 -7.37 12.16 6.87
N LEU A 70 -8.42 11.90 6.11
CA LEU A 70 -9.80 11.88 6.59
C LEU A 70 -10.34 10.45 6.78
N ASP A 71 -9.96 9.52 5.91
CA ASP A 71 -10.54 8.17 5.86
C ASP A 71 -9.61 7.19 5.13
N PHE A 72 -9.64 5.92 5.52
CA PHE A 72 -8.77 4.84 5.02
C PHE A 72 -9.65 3.61 4.75
N LYS A 73 -9.65 3.07 3.53
CA LYS A 73 -10.56 1.98 3.13
C LYS A 73 -9.85 0.91 2.30
N ILE A 74 -9.93 -0.33 2.78
CA ILE A 74 -9.63 -1.53 2.01
C ILE A 74 -10.94 -2.03 1.38
N THR A 75 -10.89 -2.42 0.11
CA THR A 75 -12.01 -3.00 -0.65
C THR A 75 -11.51 -4.10 -1.59
N ASP A 76 -12.37 -5.07 -1.93
CA ASP A 76 -12.03 -6.25 -2.76
C ASP A 76 -10.78 -7.00 -2.26
N TYR A 77 -10.71 -7.22 -0.95
CA TYR A 77 -9.59 -7.90 -0.30
C TYR A 77 -9.67 -9.41 -0.53
N GLN A 78 -8.60 -9.98 -1.09
CA GLN A 78 -8.49 -11.40 -1.46
C GLN A 78 -7.13 -11.94 -1.00
N GLU A 79 -7.13 -13.06 -0.27
CA GLU A 79 -5.91 -13.74 0.19
C GLU A 79 -5.66 -15.02 -0.62
N GLU A 80 -4.40 -15.29 -0.94
CA GLU A 80 -3.91 -16.61 -1.32
C GLU A 80 -2.60 -16.97 -0.60
N VAL A 81 -2.32 -18.27 -0.46
CA VAL A 81 -1.06 -18.76 0.13
C VAL A 81 -0.13 -19.22 -0.97
N VAL A 82 0.98 -18.51 -1.16
CA VAL A 82 1.95 -18.75 -2.23
C VAL A 82 3.31 -19.02 -1.60
N ASN A 83 3.88 -20.19 -1.90
CA ASN A 83 5.18 -20.65 -1.36
C ASN A 83 5.33 -20.65 0.17
N GLY A 84 4.22 -20.57 0.92
CA GLY A 84 4.20 -20.51 2.39
C GLY A 84 3.90 -19.12 2.96
N HIS A 85 3.91 -18.07 2.13
CA HIS A 85 3.56 -16.71 2.51
C HIS A 85 2.09 -16.40 2.18
N VAL A 86 1.50 -15.46 2.91
CA VAL A 86 0.17 -14.91 2.58
C VAL A 86 0.37 -13.75 1.61
N GLU A 87 -0.22 -13.85 0.41
CA GLU A 87 -0.32 -12.74 -0.52
C GLU A 87 -1.76 -12.20 -0.49
N ALA A 88 -1.92 -10.93 -0.13
CA ALA A 88 -3.21 -10.25 -0.05
C ALA A 88 -3.31 -9.15 -1.12
N VAL A 89 -4.23 -9.31 -2.07
CA VAL A 89 -4.52 -8.32 -3.14
C VAL A 89 -5.77 -7.52 -2.76
N PHE A 90 -5.73 -6.20 -2.95
CA PHE A 90 -6.83 -5.30 -2.59
C PHE A 90 -6.80 -3.96 -3.32
N PHE A 91 -7.95 -3.27 -3.35
CA PHE A 91 -8.02 -1.84 -3.63
C PHE A 91 -7.97 -1.04 -2.34
N TYR A 92 -7.05 -0.07 -2.29
CA TYR A 92 -6.93 0.87 -1.18
C TYR A 92 -7.43 2.26 -1.60
N LYS A 93 -8.28 2.88 -0.77
CA LYS A 93 -8.74 4.26 -0.94
C LYS A 93 -8.37 5.07 0.29
N LEU A 94 -7.59 6.12 0.07
CA LEU A 94 -7.25 7.16 1.04
C LEU A 94 -8.04 8.42 0.68
N ILE A 95 -8.80 8.97 1.63
CA ILE A 95 -9.52 10.24 1.45
C ILE A 95 -8.73 11.34 2.16
N VAL A 96 -8.37 12.39 1.43
CA VAL A 96 -7.52 13.49 1.93
C VAL A 96 -8.11 14.86 1.58
N LYS A 97 -7.79 15.89 2.35
CA LYS A 97 -7.93 17.29 1.91
C LYS A 97 -6.62 18.06 2.13
N ASN A 98 -6.48 19.20 1.45
CA ASN A 98 -5.43 20.15 1.82
C ASN A 98 -5.69 20.68 3.25
N TYR A 99 -4.62 20.93 4.00
CA TYR A 99 -4.73 21.63 5.28
C TYR A 99 -5.45 22.97 5.14
N ASP A 100 -6.28 23.29 6.15
CA ASP A 100 -7.12 24.49 6.18
C ASP A 100 -6.26 25.77 6.16
N LYS A 101 -6.14 26.35 4.96
CA LYS A 101 -5.51 27.65 4.71
C LYS A 101 -6.29 28.41 3.65
N ASP A 102 -6.20 29.74 3.70
CA ASP A 102 -6.84 30.62 2.73
C ASP A 102 -6.34 30.30 1.30
N PRO A 103 -7.22 29.90 0.35
CA PRO A 103 -6.82 29.58 -1.01
C PRO A 103 -6.12 30.76 -1.71
N ASP A 104 -6.42 32.01 -1.36
CA ASP A 104 -5.76 33.20 -1.93
C ASP A 104 -4.26 33.30 -1.55
N THR A 105 -3.80 32.52 -0.57
CA THR A 105 -2.36 32.41 -0.21
C THR A 105 -1.62 31.38 -1.07
N VAL A 106 -2.33 30.55 -1.83
CA VAL A 106 -1.75 29.50 -2.68
C VAL A 106 -1.29 30.14 -4.00
N GLY A 107 -0.01 30.00 -4.36
CA GLY A 107 0.61 30.66 -5.50
C GLY A 107 -0.21 30.61 -6.80
N TYR A 108 -0.57 29.41 -7.26
CA TYR A 108 -1.31 29.25 -8.53
C TYR A 108 -2.75 29.81 -8.47
N ILE A 109 -3.40 29.81 -7.30
CA ILE A 109 -4.75 30.37 -7.11
C ILE A 109 -4.67 31.90 -7.10
N LYS A 110 -3.70 32.44 -6.38
CA LYS A 110 -3.39 33.87 -6.34
C LYS A 110 -3.07 34.41 -7.73
N GLU A 111 -2.20 33.73 -8.48
CA GLU A 111 -1.87 34.11 -9.87
C GLU A 111 -3.11 34.04 -10.79
N ALA A 112 -3.96 33.02 -10.63
CA ALA A 112 -5.23 32.92 -11.35
C ALA A 112 -6.16 34.10 -11.04
N LYS A 113 -6.23 34.53 -9.77
CA LYS A 113 -6.97 35.72 -9.34
C LYS A 113 -6.43 37.00 -9.96
N GLU A 114 -5.12 37.23 -9.85
CA GLU A 114 -4.45 38.46 -10.30
C GLU A 114 -4.54 38.64 -11.82
N ARG A 115 -4.50 37.55 -12.60
CA ARG A 115 -4.69 37.57 -14.06
C ARG A 115 -6.15 37.51 -14.52
N GLY A 116 -7.11 37.49 -13.59
CA GLY A 116 -8.54 37.41 -13.90
C GLY A 116 -8.95 36.14 -14.66
N ASP A 117 -8.33 34.99 -14.34
CA ASP A 117 -8.70 33.73 -14.96
C ASP A 117 -10.14 33.34 -14.61
N LYS A 118 -10.93 33.01 -15.63
CA LYS A 118 -12.31 32.50 -15.51
C LYS A 118 -12.45 31.27 -14.59
N ASN A 119 -11.38 30.51 -14.40
CA ASN A 119 -11.32 29.31 -13.57
C ASN A 119 -10.93 29.62 -12.10
N TYR A 120 -10.62 30.86 -11.73
CA TYR A 120 -10.20 31.22 -10.36
C TYR A 120 -11.18 30.71 -9.29
N GLN A 121 -12.49 30.89 -9.49
CA GLN A 121 -13.49 30.47 -8.50
C GLN A 121 -13.49 28.94 -8.32
N GLN A 122 -13.32 28.18 -9.41
CA GLN A 122 -13.21 26.72 -9.34
C GLN A 122 -11.97 26.31 -8.54
N LEU A 123 -10.81 26.90 -8.84
CA LEU A 123 -9.56 26.62 -8.12
C LEU A 123 -9.67 26.96 -6.62
N TYR A 124 -10.38 28.04 -6.28
CA TYR A 124 -10.65 28.47 -4.91
C TYR A 124 -11.58 27.46 -4.19
N ASP A 125 -12.70 27.11 -4.81
CA ASP A 125 -13.73 26.24 -4.23
C ASP A 125 -13.25 24.79 -4.06
N GLU A 126 -12.46 24.28 -5.02
CA GLU A 126 -11.88 22.93 -5.01
C GLU A 126 -10.71 22.79 -4.03
N TYR A 127 -10.07 23.90 -3.60
CA TYR A 127 -8.83 23.84 -2.83
C TYR A 127 -8.97 23.08 -1.49
N LEU A 128 -10.10 23.22 -0.79
CA LEU A 128 -10.35 22.52 0.49
C LEU A 128 -11.28 21.30 0.34
N GLN A 129 -11.66 20.91 -0.88
CA GLN A 129 -12.52 19.73 -1.06
C GLN A 129 -11.74 18.45 -0.75
N PRO A 130 -12.38 17.47 -0.10
CA PRO A 130 -11.86 16.10 -0.03
C PRO A 130 -11.63 15.52 -1.43
N ARG A 131 -10.52 14.80 -1.58
CA ARG A 131 -10.10 14.10 -2.80
C ARG A 131 -9.78 12.65 -2.45
N GLU A 132 -9.99 11.76 -3.41
CA GLU A 132 -9.67 10.33 -3.25
C GLU A 132 -8.35 9.99 -3.95
N MET A 133 -7.46 9.31 -3.24
CA MET A 133 -6.32 8.59 -3.79
C MET A 133 -6.66 7.10 -3.80
N ASN A 134 -6.56 6.46 -4.95
CA ASN A 134 -6.97 5.07 -5.16
C ASN A 134 -5.77 4.26 -5.67
N PHE A 135 -5.52 3.13 -5.04
CA PHE A 135 -4.39 2.25 -5.32
C PHE A 135 -4.88 0.81 -5.53
N HIS A 136 -4.23 0.06 -6.42
CA HIS A 136 -4.38 -1.39 -6.53
C HIS A 136 -3.08 -2.02 -6.05
N LEU A 137 -3.15 -2.71 -4.92
CA LEU A 137 -1.99 -3.10 -4.13
C LEU A 137 -1.99 -4.60 -3.84
N LYS A 138 -0.80 -5.11 -3.57
CA LYS A 138 -0.59 -6.45 -3.02
C LYS A 138 0.37 -6.36 -1.84
N ALA A 139 -0.03 -6.92 -0.70
CA ALA A 139 0.82 -7.08 0.47
C ALA A 139 1.26 -8.55 0.58
N ILE A 140 2.55 -8.79 0.84
CA ILE A 140 3.07 -10.13 1.15
C ILE A 140 3.47 -10.16 2.62
N ILE A 141 2.90 -11.08 3.39
CA ILE A 141 3.19 -11.26 4.82
C ILE A 141 4.21 -12.41 4.96
N CYS A 142 5.43 -12.08 5.41
CA CYS A 142 6.50 -13.04 5.69
C CYS A 142 6.35 -13.69 7.09
N GLU A 143 7.10 -14.76 7.38
CA GLU A 143 6.94 -15.60 8.60
C GLU A 143 7.12 -14.86 9.94
N ASN A 144 7.74 -13.68 9.90
CA ASN A 144 8.00 -12.78 11.02
C ASN A 144 6.97 -11.64 11.14
N ASP A 145 5.82 -11.76 10.47
CA ASP A 145 4.78 -10.73 10.32
C ASP A 145 5.24 -9.42 9.66
N SER A 146 6.43 -9.37 9.04
CA SER A 146 6.81 -8.22 8.21
C SER A 146 6.06 -8.24 6.88
N ILE A 147 5.66 -7.05 6.43
CA ILE A 147 4.87 -6.86 5.20
C ILE A 147 5.71 -6.14 4.14
N THR A 148 5.77 -6.72 2.95
CA THR A 148 6.33 -6.08 1.75
C THR A 148 5.19 -5.69 0.81
N LEU A 149 5.16 -4.43 0.38
CA LEU A 149 4.09 -3.86 -0.44
C LEU A 149 4.47 -3.78 -1.92
N TYR A 150 3.50 -4.06 -2.78
CA TYR A 150 3.61 -3.99 -4.23
C TYR A 150 2.43 -3.21 -4.82
N SER A 151 2.65 -2.52 -5.94
CA SER A 151 1.59 -1.86 -6.72
C SER A 151 1.51 -2.40 -8.14
N ASN A 152 0.32 -2.31 -8.74
CA ASN A 152 0.13 -2.71 -10.13
C ASN A 152 0.54 -1.58 -11.08
N ILE A 153 1.60 -1.79 -11.88
CA ILE A 153 2.11 -0.80 -12.84
C ILE A 153 1.52 -0.95 -14.25
N ASP A 154 0.88 -2.09 -14.58
CA ASP A 154 0.29 -2.31 -15.91
C ASP A 154 -1.16 -1.76 -16.00
N PRO A 155 -1.43 -0.73 -16.84
CA PRO A 155 -2.79 -0.20 -17.03
C PRO A 155 -3.75 -1.17 -17.74
N LYS A 156 -3.29 -2.31 -18.27
CA LYS A 156 -4.08 -3.31 -18.98
C LYS A 156 -3.77 -4.76 -18.58
N GLY A 157 -3.30 -4.96 -17.36
CA GLY A 157 -2.98 -6.27 -16.83
C GLY A 157 -2.64 -6.21 -15.35
N ILE A 158 -1.78 -7.13 -14.92
CA ILE A 158 -1.24 -7.19 -13.57
C ILE A 158 0.27 -7.38 -13.70
N GLU A 159 1.02 -6.35 -13.33
CA GLU A 159 2.47 -6.36 -13.18
C GLU A 159 2.79 -5.73 -11.83
N TRP A 160 3.28 -6.54 -10.89
CA TRP A 160 3.54 -6.11 -9.51
C TRP A 160 4.98 -5.61 -9.37
N GLU A 161 5.14 -4.34 -9.01
CA GLU A 161 6.43 -3.74 -8.63
C GLU A 161 6.42 -3.38 -7.14
N GLU A 162 7.54 -3.66 -6.44
CA GLU A 162 7.70 -3.34 -5.01
C GLU A 162 7.64 -1.82 -4.82
N THR A 163 6.96 -1.35 -3.77
CA THR A 163 6.73 0.08 -3.57
C THR A 163 6.57 0.45 -2.11
N LYS A 164 6.72 1.74 -1.82
CA LYS A 164 6.37 2.40 -0.56
C LYS A 164 5.33 3.48 -0.83
N MET A 165 4.56 3.85 0.18
CA MET A 165 3.55 4.91 -0.01
C MET A 165 4.16 6.28 -0.37
N THR A 166 5.45 6.49 -0.07
CA THR A 166 6.24 7.65 -0.52
C THR A 166 6.45 7.73 -2.03
N ASP A 167 6.44 6.61 -2.76
CA ASP A 167 6.75 6.60 -4.20
C ASP A 167 5.64 7.26 -5.04
N PHE A 168 4.44 7.39 -4.46
CA PHE A 168 3.31 8.11 -5.04
C PHE A 168 3.37 9.63 -4.82
N ILE A 169 4.42 10.14 -4.18
CA ILE A 169 4.65 11.57 -3.95
C ILE A 169 5.57 12.11 -5.04
N LEU A 170 5.11 13.15 -5.74
CA LEU A 170 5.92 13.82 -6.76
C LEU A 170 6.97 14.72 -6.08
N GLU A 171 8.25 14.37 -6.25
CA GLU A 171 9.36 15.26 -5.93
C GLU A 171 9.60 16.29 -7.06
N ASP A 172 9.84 17.55 -6.70
CA ASP A 172 10.33 18.57 -7.63
C ASP A 172 11.76 18.21 -8.09
N ARG A 173 11.95 18.00 -9.39
CA ARG A 173 13.21 17.65 -10.05
C ARG A 173 13.89 18.83 -10.74
#